data_AF-N6YFJ5-F1
#
_entry.id   AF-N6YFJ5-F1
#
_cell.length_a   1.000
_cell.length_b   1.000
_cell.length_c   1.000
_cell.angle_alpha   90.00
_cell.angle_beta   90.00
_cell.angle_gamma   90.00
#
_symmetry.space_group_name_H-M   'P 1'
#
loop_
_entity.id
_entity.type
_entity.pdbx_description
1 polymer ?
#
loop_
_entity_poly.entity_id
_entity_poly.type
_entity_poly.pdbx_seq_one_letter_code
_entity_poly.pdbx_strand_id
1 'polypeptide(L)' 'MVGLQPAQTTRIREIRSAYFHPERPPAVTLLGIERLAFEGLVVEVDVVAAR' A
#
# COMPACT_ATOMS: atom_id res chain seq x y z
N MET A 1 -3.65 3.06 -14.49
CA MET A 1 -3.22 2.16 -13.41
C MET A 1 -3.92 0.83 -13.65
N VAL A 2 -3.18 -0.26 -13.82
CA VAL A 2 -3.80 -1.56 -14.12
C VAL A 2 -4.27 -2.19 -12.80
N GLY A 3 -5.49 -2.72 -12.77
CA GLY A 3 -6.03 -3.48 -11.64
C GLY A 3 -6.48 -2.67 -10.40
N LEU A 4 -5.76 -1.61 -10.01
CA LEU A 4 -6.07 -0.85 -8.80
C LEU A 4 -7.18 0.19 -9.03
N GLN A 5 -8.31 0.00 -8.36
CA GLN A 5 -9.44 0.93 -8.37
C GLN A 5 -9.21 2.11 -7.41
N PRO A 6 -9.72 3.31 -7.72
CA PRO A 6 -9.57 4.48 -6.84
C PRO A 6 -10.06 4.25 -5.40
N ALA A 7 -11.19 3.56 -5.22
CA ALA A 7 -11.73 3.26 -3.89
C ALA A 7 -10.79 2.40 -3.03
N GLN A 8 -10.05 1.47 -3.65
CA GLN A 8 -9.05 0.65 -2.96
C GLN A 8 -7.85 1.50 -2.53
N THR A 9 -7.45 2.50 -3.33
CA THR A 9 -6.37 3.43 -2.96
C THR A 9 -6.70 4.20 -1.69
N THR A 10 -7.91 4.75 -1.57
CA THR A 10 -8.36 5.42 -0.35
C THR A 10 -8.32 4.48 0.84
N ARG A 11 -8.87 3.27 0.69
CA ARG A 11 -8.93 2.28 1.77
C ARG A 11 -7.54 1.85 2.26
N ILE A 12 -6.61 1.61 1.34
CA ILE A 12 -5.21 1.26 1.67
C ILE A 12 -4.54 2.41 2.44
N ARG A 13 -4.75 3.66 2.02
CA ARG A 13 -4.18 4.83 2.69
C ARG A 13 -4.70 4.98 4.12
N GLU A 14 -6.02 4.86 4.32
CA GLU A 14 -6.66 4.95 5.64
C GLU A 14 -6.17 3.87 6.61
N ILE A 15 -6.16 2.61 6.16
CA ILE A 15 -5.70 1.49 6.99
C ILE A 15 -4.24 1.71 7.36
N ARG A 16 -3.39 2.04 6.39
CA ARG A 16 -1.96 2.23 6.62
C ARG A 16 -1.67 3.39 7.57
N SER A 17 -2.39 4.51 7.45
CA SER A 17 -2.12 5.69 8.31
C SER A 17 -2.36 5.42 9.79
N ALA A 18 -3.18 4.43 10.14
CA ALA A 18 -3.41 4.04 11.54
C ALA A 18 -2.16 3.42 12.21
N TYR A 19 -1.15 3.01 11.44
CA TYR A 19 0.05 2.33 11.94
C TYR A 19 1.30 3.21 11.97
N PHE A 20 1.27 4.42 11.40
CA PHE A 20 2.44 5.30 11.32
C PHE A 20 2.23 6.60 12.10
N HIS A 21 3.33 7.18 12.57
CA HIS A 21 3.29 8.47 13.24
C HIS A 21 2.73 9.54 12.26
N PRO A 22 1.67 10.29 12.63
CA PRO A 22 0.97 11.16 11.70
C PRO A 22 1.85 12.28 11.14
N GLU A 23 2.79 12.77 11.95
CA GLU A 23 3.73 13.82 11.53
C GLU A 23 5.02 13.29 10.89
N ARG A 24 5.25 11.97 10.92
CA ARG A 24 6.46 11.34 10.38
C ARG A 24 6.13 10.06 9.62
N PRO A 25 5.26 10.12 8.59
CA PRO A 25 4.96 8.95 7.79
C PRO A 25 6.18 8.59 6.92
N PRO A 26 6.37 7.31 6.55
CA PRO A 26 7.32 6.95 5.52
C PRO A 26 6.91 7.53 4.17
N ALA A 27 7.88 7.73 3.27
CA ALA A 27 7.59 7.96 1.87
C ALA A 27 6.92 6.72 1.26
N VAL A 28 6.00 6.93 0.33
CA VAL A 28 5.16 5.85 -0.22
C VAL A 28 5.00 6.00 -1.72
N THR A 29 5.18 4.89 -2.42
CA THR A 29 4.69 4.67 -3.78
C THR A 29 3.60 3.60 -3.73
N LEU A 30 2.48 3.84 -4.40
CA LEU A 30 1.41 2.85 -4.56
C LEU A 30 1.17 2.62 -6.05
N LEU A 31 1.30 1.37 -6.48
CA LEU A 31 1.16 0.97 -7.88
C LEU A 31 0.12 -0.13 -8.00
N GLY A 32 -0.75 -0.03 -9.00
CA GLY A 32 -1.58 -1.15 -9.43
C GLY A 32 -0.81 -2.04 -10.40
N ILE A 33 -0.85 -3.35 -10.17
CA ILE A 33 -0.22 -4.39 -10.98
C ILE A 33 -1.26 -5.44 -11.40
N GLU A 34 -0.93 -6.29 -12.36
CA GLU A 34 -1.86 -7.29 -12.90
C GLU A 34 -2.15 -8.45 -11.93
N ARG A 35 -1.15 -8.90 -11.18
CA ARG A 35 -1.26 -10.04 -10.25
C ARG A 35 -0.13 -10.04 -9.22
N LEU A 36 -0.37 -10.73 -8.10
CA LEU A 36 0.64 -11.06 -7.09
C LEU A 36 1.09 -12.53 -7.24
N ALA A 37 2.07 -12.95 -6.44
CA ALA A 37 2.66 -14.29 -6.53
C ALA A 37 1.68 -15.44 -6.25
N PHE A 38 0.65 -15.20 -5.43
CA PHE A 38 -0.33 -16.21 -5.02
C PHE A 38 -1.75 -15.72 -5.24
N GLU A 39 -2.64 -16.67 -5.55
CA GLU A 39 -4.07 -16.41 -5.64
C GLU A 39 -4.63 -15.91 -4.29
N GLY A 40 -5.61 -15.00 -4.36
CA GLY A 40 -6.26 -14.41 -3.19
C GLY A 40 -5.49 -13.27 -2.52
N LEU A 41 -4.21 -13.04 -2.85
CA LEU A 41 -3.51 -11.85 -2.38
C LEU A 41 -4.01 -10.60 -3.12
N VAL A 42 -4.22 -9.53 -2.35
CA VAL A 42 -4.77 -8.26 -2.86
C VAL A 42 -3.83 -7.07 -2.68
N VAL A 43 -2.76 -7.22 -1.90
CA VAL A 43 -1.73 -6.20 -1.67
C VAL A 43 -0.42 -6.87 -1.24
N GLU A 44 0.70 -6.29 -1.66
CA GLU A 44 2.04 -6.61 -1.17
C GLU A 44 2.74 -5.30 -0.82
N VAL A 45 3.50 -5.28 0.27
CA VAL A 45 4.16 -4.08 0.78
C VAL A 45 5.63 -4.39 1.03
N ASP A 46 6.50 -3.75 0.24
CA ASP A 46 7.94 -3.74 0.47
C ASP A 46 8.34 -2.50 1.29
N VAL A 47 9.23 -2.67 2.26
CA VAL A 47 9.56 -1.66 3.27
C VAL A 47 11.06 -1.61 3.54
N VAL A 48 11.60 -0.40 3.51
CA VAL A 48 12.97 -0.10 3.97
C VAL A 48 12.89 0.75 5.24
N ALA A 49 13.66 0.39 6.25
CA ALA A 49 13.74 1.10 7.52
C ALA A 49 15.20 1.34 7.94
N ALA A 50 15.44 2.39 8.72
CA ALA A 50 16.72 2.69 9.35
C ALA A 50 16.58 2.59 10.88
N ARG A 51 17.69 2.31 11.56
CA ARG A 51 17.74 2.11 13.02
C ARG A 51 18.22 3.36 13.74
#